data_AF-A0A0F4QL14-F1
#
_entry.id   AF-A0A0F4QL14-F1
#
_cell.length_a   1.000
_cell.length_b   1.000
_cell.length_c   1.000
_cell.angle_alpha   90.00
_cell.angle_beta   90.00
_cell.angle_gamma   90.00
#
_symmetry.space_group_name_H-M   'P 1'
#
loop_
_entity.id
_entity.type
_entity.pdbx_description
1 polymer ?
#
loop_
_entity_poly.entity_id
_entity_poly.type
_entity_poly.pdbx_seq_one_letter_code
_entity_poly.pdbx_strand_id
1 'polypeptide(L)'
;MQVTSNPYQVNNAYQKPAKTPQSTDYVQQQSEQQSEQVNAPNNGFDVRGQVNLVYLLKPEDITKLSDEHNFLADFDITLRSPEELEQQYTQKGLQRDVGTIIFVQGKAVASQGYDGTIYGQGSVADIFNQAGQNPEKIKQLVAQHFPDARVEFYAEGKGPTNADVFELRYGETYEGFVREQVQNHRDHYLTDQINAEENYRRKLMFEQTPQTSVFSVDGRVVASRDEKGFVDVGQPLLAEADARGIERETLKELFRYSPERSPEDYQALLNQVFGDGVELNNYDATAAPTRAEVRELAETG
;
A
#
# COMPACT_ATOMS: atom_id res chain seq x y z
N MET A 1 8.51 3.63 -19.60
CA MET A 1 7.77 2.38 -19.35
C MET A 1 6.72 2.70 -18.31
N GLN A 2 5.43 2.58 -18.66
CA GLN A 2 4.31 2.84 -17.75
C GLN A 2 4.03 1.58 -16.93
N VAL A 3 3.98 1.71 -15.61
CA VAL A 3 3.56 0.66 -14.68
C VAL A 3 2.26 1.13 -14.06
N THR A 4 1.16 0.46 -14.39
CA THR A 4 -0.15 0.61 -13.75
C THR A 4 -0.25 -0.41 -12.63
N SER A 5 -0.16 0.03 -11.37
CA SER A 5 -0.46 -0.81 -10.21
C SER A 5 -1.97 -0.76 -9.93
N ASN A 6 -2.68 -1.84 -10.23
CA ASN A 6 -4.01 -2.06 -9.70
C ASN A 6 -3.88 -2.63 -8.27
N PRO A 7 -4.53 -2.05 -7.26
CA PRO A 7 -4.65 -2.71 -5.96
C PRO A 7 -5.60 -3.90 -6.12
N TYR A 8 -5.04 -5.12 -6.10
CA TYR A 8 -5.86 -6.33 -6.08
C TYR A 8 -6.41 -6.55 -4.68
N GLN A 9 -7.73 -6.73 -4.61
CA GLN A 9 -8.41 -7.17 -3.40
C GLN A 9 -7.94 -8.58 -3.02
N VAL A 10 -7.49 -8.75 -1.78
CA VAL A 10 -7.22 -10.04 -1.17
C VAL A 10 -8.57 -10.75 -0.96
N ASN A 11 -9.01 -11.50 -1.96
CA ASN A 11 -10.17 -12.37 -1.83
C ASN A 11 -9.74 -13.65 -1.08
N ASN A 12 -10.12 -13.75 0.20
CA ASN A 12 -10.01 -14.97 1.01
C ASN A 12 -10.98 -16.10 0.57
N ALA A 13 -11.33 -16.17 -0.72
CA ALA A 13 -12.17 -17.21 -1.29
C ALA A 13 -11.39 -17.87 -2.43
N TYR A 14 -10.62 -18.90 -2.10
CA TYR A 14 -10.03 -19.79 -3.11
C TYR A 14 -11.16 -20.61 -3.75
N GLN A 15 -11.72 -20.10 -4.84
CA GLN A 15 -12.49 -20.90 -5.80
C GLN A 15 -11.70 -20.93 -7.10
N LYS A 16 -11.05 -22.07 -7.37
CA LYS A 16 -10.41 -22.33 -8.66
C LYS A 16 -11.52 -22.58 -9.69
N PRO A 17 -11.65 -21.80 -10.78
CA PRO A 17 -12.64 -22.09 -11.81
C PRO A 17 -12.27 -23.41 -12.51
N ALA A 18 -13.18 -24.38 -12.48
CA ALA A 18 -13.03 -25.64 -13.17
C ALA A 18 -13.07 -25.40 -14.70
N LYS A 19 -12.06 -25.89 -15.43
CA LYS A 19 -12.11 -25.96 -16.90
C LYS A 19 -13.06 -27.07 -17.33
N THR A 20 -14.12 -26.75 -18.08
CA THR A 20 -14.80 -27.68 -19.02
C THR A 20 -15.65 -26.88 -20.05
N PRO A 21 -16.05 -27.46 -21.19
CA PRO A 21 -15.98 -26.83 -22.51
C PRO A 21 -17.29 -26.11 -22.91
N GLN A 22 -17.17 -25.26 -23.94
CA GLN A 22 -18.22 -24.44 -24.56
C GLN A 22 -19.57 -25.16 -24.77
N SER A 23 -20.66 -24.54 -24.31
CA SER A 23 -21.89 -24.35 -25.10
C SER A 23 -22.84 -23.32 -24.45
N THR A 24 -23.05 -22.23 -25.20
CA THR A 24 -24.25 -21.38 -25.38
C THR A 24 -25.19 -21.02 -24.23
N ASP A 25 -25.35 -19.69 -24.11
CA ASP A 25 -26.52 -18.92 -23.70
C ASP A 25 -27.02 -19.02 -22.27
N TYR A 26 -26.53 -18.11 -21.41
CA TYR A 26 -27.39 -17.36 -20.49
C TYR A 26 -26.85 -15.94 -20.28
N VAL A 27 -27.74 -14.98 -20.53
CA VAL A 27 -27.58 -13.53 -20.35
C VAL A 27 -27.38 -13.22 -18.87
N GLN A 28 -26.23 -12.65 -18.51
CA GLN A 28 -26.05 -11.92 -17.24
C GLN A 28 -25.93 -10.43 -17.55
N GLN A 29 -26.96 -9.68 -17.13
CA GLN A 29 -26.88 -8.25 -16.92
C GLN A 29 -25.78 -7.98 -15.89
N GLN A 30 -24.59 -7.64 -16.37
CA GLN A 30 -23.62 -6.92 -15.57
C GLN A 30 -24.14 -5.49 -15.43
N SER A 31 -24.51 -5.11 -14.21
CA SER A 31 -24.48 -3.73 -13.78
C SER A 31 -23.04 -3.23 -13.96
N GLU A 32 -22.82 -2.46 -15.01
CA GLU A 32 -21.61 -1.67 -15.24
C GLU A 32 -21.43 -0.70 -14.07
N GLN A 33 -20.70 -1.12 -13.03
CA GLN A 33 -19.90 -0.16 -12.29
C GLN A 33 -18.73 0.19 -13.21
N GLN A 34 -18.97 1.16 -14.09
CA GLN A 34 -17.89 1.93 -14.70
C GLN A 34 -17.10 2.54 -13.54
N SER A 35 -16.00 1.90 -13.18
CA SER A 35 -14.86 2.64 -12.65
C SER A 35 -14.58 3.71 -13.69
N GLU A 36 -14.91 4.97 -13.38
CA GLU A 36 -14.41 6.10 -14.16
C GLU A 36 -12.89 5.95 -14.22
N GLN A 37 -12.40 5.40 -15.33
CA GLN A 37 -10.99 5.44 -15.66
C GLN A 37 -10.69 6.92 -15.75
N VAL A 38 -10.02 7.45 -14.73
CA VAL A 38 -9.35 8.73 -14.81
C VAL A 38 -8.43 8.61 -16.02
N ASN A 39 -8.82 9.25 -17.13
CA ASN A 39 -8.02 9.33 -18.33
C ASN A 39 -6.75 10.11 -17.98
N ALA A 40 -5.74 9.42 -17.47
CA ALA A 40 -4.42 9.98 -17.33
C ALA A 40 -3.89 10.19 -18.76
N PRO A 41 -3.60 11.43 -19.19
CA PRO A 41 -3.14 11.69 -20.54
C PRO A 41 -1.82 10.92 -20.79
N ASN A 42 -1.74 10.22 -21.93
CA ASN A 42 -0.57 9.43 -22.35
C ASN A 42 0.71 10.26 -22.54
N ASN A 43 0.58 11.57 -22.66
CA ASN A 43 1.66 12.54 -22.61
C ASN A 43 1.60 13.15 -21.21
N GLY A 44 2.63 12.95 -20.37
CA GLY A 44 2.61 13.33 -18.96
C GLY A 44 2.07 14.73 -18.66
N PHE A 45 1.67 14.96 -17.41
CA PHE A 45 1.06 16.21 -16.98
C PHE A 45 1.99 17.41 -17.23
N ASP A 46 1.56 18.34 -18.09
CA ASP A 46 2.20 19.65 -18.20
C ASP A 46 1.85 20.47 -16.97
N VAL A 47 2.79 20.56 -16.04
CA VAL A 47 2.63 21.30 -14.80
C VAL A 47 3.11 22.75 -14.91
N ARG A 48 3.52 23.22 -16.10
CA ARG A 48 3.94 24.62 -16.30
C ARG A 48 2.77 25.57 -15.96
N GLY A 49 3.09 26.59 -15.19
CA GLY A 49 2.13 27.52 -14.63
C GLY A 49 1.25 26.94 -13.51
N GLN A 50 1.35 25.66 -13.15
CA GLN A 50 0.62 25.11 -12.01
C GLN A 50 1.27 25.53 -10.69
N VAL A 51 0.48 25.61 -9.62
CA VAL A 51 0.95 26.00 -8.29
C VAL A 51 1.00 24.77 -7.38
N ASN A 52 2.16 24.52 -6.77
CA ASN A 52 2.29 23.50 -5.73
C ASN A 52 1.58 23.96 -4.46
N LEU A 53 0.55 23.24 -3.99
CA LEU A 53 -0.28 23.64 -2.85
C LEU A 53 0.39 23.45 -1.47
N VAL A 54 1.63 22.95 -1.42
CA VAL A 54 2.37 22.74 -0.16
C VAL A 54 2.45 24.02 0.70
N TYR A 55 2.40 25.22 0.11
CA TYR A 55 2.44 26.48 0.84
C TYR A 55 1.23 26.74 1.73
N LEU A 56 0.11 26.08 1.46
CA LEU A 56 -1.10 26.15 2.28
C LEU A 56 -1.03 25.22 3.50
N LEU A 57 -0.12 24.25 3.50
CA LEU A 57 0.02 23.31 4.60
C LEU A 57 0.69 24.00 5.79
N LYS A 58 0.01 23.94 6.94
CA LYS A 58 0.56 24.32 8.24
C LYS A 58 1.02 23.09 9.00
N PRO A 59 1.90 23.24 10.01
CA PRO A 59 2.30 22.11 10.87
C PRO A 59 1.10 21.40 11.51
N GLU A 60 0.02 22.13 11.79
CA GLU A 60 -1.25 21.64 12.33
C GLU A 60 -1.96 20.65 11.39
N ASP A 61 -1.82 20.85 10.07
CA ASP A 61 -2.45 20.04 9.04
C ASP A 61 -1.68 18.74 8.76
N ILE A 62 -0.46 18.63 9.31
CA ILE A 62 0.45 17.51 9.08
C ILE A 62 0.36 16.54 10.26
N THR A 63 -0.30 15.40 10.04
CA THR A 63 -0.24 14.29 10.98
C THR A 63 1.10 13.58 10.83
N LYS A 64 2.00 13.74 11.81
CA LYS A 64 3.19 12.89 11.90
C LYS A 64 2.72 11.46 12.21
N LEU A 65 3.08 10.51 11.34
CA LEU A 65 2.97 9.09 11.64
C LEU A 65 3.87 8.82 12.86
N SER A 66 3.24 8.65 14.03
CA SER A 66 3.91 8.11 15.22
C SER A 66 3.90 6.59 15.13
N ASP A 67 5.00 5.96 15.54
CA ASP A 67 5.18 4.50 15.53
C ASP A 67 4.09 3.71 16.28
N GLU A 68 3.29 4.37 17.11
CA GLU A 68 2.40 3.70 18.05
C GLU A 68 1.09 3.18 17.46
N HIS A 69 0.59 3.66 16.31
CA HIS A 69 -0.63 3.12 15.68
C HIS A 69 -0.48 3.14 14.14
N ASN A 70 0.34 2.23 13.62
CA ASN A 70 0.46 2.02 12.18
C ASN A 70 -0.79 1.28 11.67
N PHE A 71 -1.66 1.98 10.95
CA PHE A 71 -2.61 1.36 10.01
C PHE A 71 -1.88 0.44 8.99
N LEU A 72 -0.57 0.65 8.80
CA LEU A 72 0.33 -0.23 8.05
C LEU A 72 0.71 -1.53 8.78
N ALA A 73 0.31 -1.74 10.04
CA ALA A 73 0.50 -3.04 10.70
C ALA A 73 -0.39 -4.11 10.04
N ASP A 74 -1.54 -3.74 9.46
CA ASP A 74 -2.35 -4.65 8.63
C ASP A 74 -1.70 -4.93 7.25
N PHE A 75 -0.62 -4.21 6.89
CA PHE A 75 0.26 -4.52 5.75
C PHE A 75 1.26 -5.65 6.07
N ASP A 76 1.26 -6.24 7.27
CA ASP A 76 2.25 -7.27 7.73
C ASP A 76 2.34 -8.53 6.85
N ILE A 77 1.37 -8.77 5.96
CA ILE A 77 1.46 -9.86 4.97
C ILE A 77 2.46 -9.50 3.86
N THR A 78 2.59 -8.22 3.51
CA THR A 78 3.52 -7.72 2.47
C THR A 78 4.97 -7.58 2.96
N LEU A 79 5.20 -7.52 4.28
CA LEU A 79 6.53 -7.35 4.87
C LEU A 79 7.24 -8.68 5.17
N ARG A 80 6.52 -9.80 5.14
CA ARG A 80 7.11 -11.13 5.37
C ARG A 80 7.94 -11.57 4.18
N SER A 81 9.08 -12.16 4.44
CA SER A 81 9.83 -12.88 3.41
C SER A 81 9.05 -14.13 2.93
N PRO A 82 9.28 -14.58 1.69
CA PRO A 82 8.72 -15.85 1.20
C PRO A 82 9.00 -17.04 2.12
N GLU A 83 10.17 -17.06 2.75
CA GLU A 83 10.60 -18.11 3.67
C GLU A 83 9.79 -18.09 4.98
N GLU A 84 9.49 -16.91 5.53
CA GLU A 84 8.63 -16.76 6.70
C GLU A 84 7.18 -17.16 6.39
N LEU A 85 6.70 -16.84 5.19
CA LEU A 85 5.37 -17.23 4.73
C LEU A 85 5.25 -18.75 4.58
N GLU A 86 6.26 -19.39 3.98
CA GLU A 86 6.33 -20.85 3.85
C GLU A 86 6.34 -21.55 5.21
N GLN A 87 7.17 -21.06 6.13
CA GLN A 87 7.22 -21.58 7.51
C GLN A 87 5.87 -21.42 8.22
N GLN A 88 5.22 -20.27 8.08
CA GLN A 88 3.92 -20.02 8.67
C GLN A 88 2.86 -20.99 8.14
N TYR A 89 2.77 -21.16 6.82
CA TYR A 89 1.80 -22.08 6.23
C TYR A 89 2.09 -23.53 6.62
N THR A 90 3.36 -23.92 6.65
CA THR A 90 3.77 -25.27 7.05
C THR A 90 3.41 -25.54 8.51
N GLN A 91 3.72 -24.60 9.42
CA GLN A 91 3.39 -24.73 10.84
C GLN A 91 1.88 -24.78 11.06
N LYS A 92 1.10 -23.91 10.40
CA LYS A 92 -0.37 -23.93 10.45
C LYS A 92 -0.93 -25.25 9.93
N GLY A 93 -0.37 -25.77 8.84
CA GLY A 93 -0.80 -27.03 8.23
C GLY A 93 -0.65 -28.23 9.17
N LEU A 94 0.38 -28.24 10.02
CA LEU A 94 0.66 -29.32 10.97
C LEU A 94 -0.19 -29.27 12.25
N GLN A 95 -0.88 -28.16 12.52
CA GLN A 95 -1.71 -28.01 13.73
C GLN A 95 -2.93 -28.93 13.67
N ARG A 96 -3.34 -29.42 14.86
CA ARG A 96 -4.50 -30.31 15.08
C ARG A 96 -5.51 -29.63 15.99
N ASP A 97 -5.96 -28.46 15.56
CA ASP A 97 -6.90 -27.57 16.23
C ASP A 97 -8.36 -27.82 15.84
N VAL A 98 -8.62 -28.70 14.88
CA VAL A 98 -9.98 -29.04 14.42
C VAL A 98 -10.66 -30.00 15.39
N GLY A 99 -11.80 -29.57 15.94
CA GLY A 99 -12.62 -30.34 16.87
C GLY A 99 -13.85 -30.99 16.22
N THR A 100 -14.38 -30.41 15.14
CA THR A 100 -15.56 -30.96 14.45
C THR A 100 -15.49 -30.73 12.95
N ILE A 101 -15.91 -31.72 12.16
CA ILE A 101 -16.01 -31.63 10.70
C ILE A 101 -17.38 -32.12 10.23
N ILE A 102 -18.00 -31.37 9.33
CA ILE A 102 -19.21 -31.76 8.61
C ILE A 102 -18.80 -32.19 7.20
N PHE A 103 -19.16 -33.42 6.84
CA PHE A 103 -18.95 -34.01 5.53
C PHE A 103 -20.26 -34.11 4.76
N VAL A 104 -20.26 -33.67 3.50
CA VAL A 104 -21.37 -33.86 2.56
C VAL A 104 -20.80 -34.56 1.33
N GLN A 105 -21.39 -35.68 0.93
CA GLN A 105 -20.93 -36.49 -0.22
C GLN A 105 -19.43 -36.84 -0.15
N GLY A 106 -18.92 -37.12 1.06
CA GLY A 106 -17.52 -37.49 1.29
C GLY A 106 -16.51 -36.34 1.28
N LYS A 107 -16.94 -35.08 1.12
CA LYS A 107 -16.07 -33.89 1.18
C LYS A 107 -16.30 -33.10 2.47
N ALA A 108 -15.23 -32.56 3.05
CA ALA A 108 -15.31 -31.70 4.23
C ALA A 108 -15.82 -30.31 3.85
N VAL A 109 -17.10 -30.02 4.12
CA VAL A 109 -17.75 -28.77 3.70
C VAL A 109 -17.70 -27.66 4.75
N ALA A 110 -17.58 -28.02 6.03
CA ALA A 110 -17.33 -27.06 7.11
C ALA A 110 -16.59 -27.75 8.27
N SER A 111 -15.83 -26.98 9.03
CA SER A 111 -15.14 -27.43 10.24
C SER A 111 -15.14 -26.35 11.31
N GLN A 112 -15.04 -26.76 12.58
CA GLN A 112 -14.93 -25.88 13.74
C GLN A 112 -13.72 -26.29 14.59
N GLY A 113 -12.93 -25.30 14.99
CA GLY A 113 -11.79 -25.45 15.90
C GLY A 113 -12.21 -25.48 17.38
N TYR A 114 -11.31 -25.91 18.25
CA TYR A 114 -11.55 -25.90 19.72
C TYR A 114 -11.70 -24.49 20.29
N ASP A 115 -11.11 -23.50 19.64
CA ASP A 115 -11.23 -22.07 19.94
C ASP A 115 -12.56 -21.47 19.47
N GLY A 116 -13.40 -22.24 18.78
CA GLY A 116 -14.66 -21.79 18.19
C GLY A 116 -14.52 -21.17 16.80
N THR A 117 -13.32 -21.12 16.22
CA THR A 117 -13.13 -20.64 14.85
C THR A 117 -13.84 -21.56 13.86
N ILE A 118 -14.61 -20.98 12.94
CA ILE A 118 -15.40 -21.72 11.95
C ILE A 118 -14.79 -21.53 10.56
N TYR A 119 -14.51 -22.65 9.89
CA TYR A 119 -14.03 -22.68 8.51
C TYR A 119 -15.06 -23.37 7.61
N GLY A 120 -15.70 -22.58 6.75
CA GLY A 120 -16.75 -23.03 5.84
C GLY A 120 -17.57 -21.84 5.36
N GLN A 121 -18.52 -22.05 4.47
CA GLN A 121 -19.39 -20.99 3.95
C GLN A 121 -20.85 -21.43 3.90
N GLY A 122 -21.75 -20.45 3.93
CA GLY A 122 -23.19 -20.63 3.76
C GLY A 122 -23.86 -21.45 4.86
N SER A 123 -24.97 -22.11 4.51
CA SER A 123 -25.86 -22.78 5.47
C SER A 123 -25.20 -23.89 6.29
N VAL A 124 -24.06 -24.44 5.84
CA VAL A 124 -23.29 -25.44 6.61
C VAL A 124 -22.48 -24.78 7.73
N ALA A 125 -21.92 -23.58 7.50
CA ALA A 125 -21.21 -22.84 8.54
C ALA A 125 -22.18 -22.28 9.59
N ASP A 126 -23.39 -21.89 9.18
CA ASP A 126 -24.44 -21.40 10.07
C ASP A 126 -24.87 -22.41 11.13
N ILE A 127 -24.70 -23.71 10.85
CA ILE A 127 -24.94 -24.78 11.85
C ILE A 127 -24.05 -24.57 13.07
N PHE A 128 -22.76 -24.24 12.89
CA PHE A 128 -21.85 -23.99 14.00
C PHE A 128 -22.17 -22.69 14.74
N ASN A 129 -22.59 -21.63 14.02
CA ASN A 129 -23.05 -20.39 14.64
C ASN A 129 -24.27 -20.61 15.54
N GLN A 130 -25.21 -21.45 15.11
CA GLN A 130 -26.44 -21.74 15.86
C GLN A 130 -26.22 -22.75 16.99
N ALA A 131 -25.35 -23.74 16.79
CA ALA A 131 -25.11 -24.80 17.77
C ALA A 131 -24.04 -24.47 18.80
N GLY A 132 -23.15 -23.51 18.51
CA GLY A 132 -21.90 -23.33 19.25
C GLY A 132 -21.05 -24.60 19.16
N GLN A 133 -20.51 -25.05 20.29
CA GLN A 133 -19.73 -26.30 20.39
C GLN A 133 -20.55 -27.50 20.90
N ASN A 134 -21.89 -27.42 20.94
CA ASN A 134 -22.72 -28.51 21.48
C ASN A 134 -22.87 -29.67 20.46
N PRO A 135 -22.29 -30.86 20.69
CA PRO A 135 -22.27 -31.94 19.70
C PRO A 135 -23.66 -32.45 19.31
N GLU A 136 -24.57 -32.55 20.28
CA GLU A 136 -25.93 -33.07 20.03
C GLU A 136 -26.76 -32.07 19.22
N LYS A 137 -26.59 -30.77 19.48
CA LYS A 137 -27.25 -29.71 18.70
C LYS A 137 -26.68 -29.63 17.28
N ILE A 138 -25.37 -29.80 17.10
CA ILE A 138 -24.74 -29.89 15.77
C ILE A 138 -25.33 -31.07 14.99
N LYS A 139 -25.36 -32.28 15.57
CA LYS A 139 -25.95 -33.46 14.91
C LYS A 139 -27.40 -33.24 14.50
N GLN A 140 -28.21 -32.63 15.36
CA GLN A 140 -29.62 -32.35 15.08
C GLN A 140 -29.78 -31.39 13.89
N LEU A 141 -29.04 -30.28 13.88
CA LEU A 141 -29.11 -29.29 12.80
C LEU A 141 -28.57 -29.86 11.48
N VAL A 142 -27.48 -30.64 11.52
CA VAL A 142 -26.96 -31.32 10.33
C VAL A 142 -28.00 -32.29 9.77
N ALA A 143 -28.63 -33.13 10.60
CA ALA A 143 -29.66 -34.07 10.13
C ALA A 143 -30.90 -33.36 9.54
N GLN A 144 -31.25 -32.18 10.06
CA GLN A 144 -32.37 -31.38 9.57
C GLN A 144 -32.10 -30.76 8.19
N HIS A 145 -30.90 -30.23 7.98
CA HIS A 145 -30.57 -29.48 6.77
C HIS A 145 -29.86 -30.31 5.69
N PHE A 146 -29.14 -31.36 6.10
CA PHE A 146 -28.33 -32.22 5.23
C PHE A 146 -28.45 -33.69 5.67
N PRO A 147 -29.54 -34.40 5.30
CA PRO A 147 -29.84 -35.74 5.79
C PRO A 147 -28.76 -36.79 5.50
N ASP A 148 -28.01 -36.62 4.42
CA ASP A 148 -26.94 -37.52 3.98
C ASP A 148 -25.54 -37.09 4.48
N ALA A 149 -25.47 -36.05 5.32
CA ALA A 149 -24.21 -35.56 5.84
C ALA A 149 -23.70 -36.39 7.03
N ARG A 150 -22.38 -36.51 7.14
CA ARG A 150 -21.70 -37.14 8.27
C ARG A 150 -21.04 -36.07 9.12
N VAL A 151 -21.15 -36.17 10.44
CA VAL A 151 -20.43 -35.30 11.37
C VAL A 151 -19.41 -36.12 12.14
N GLU A 152 -18.18 -35.63 12.19
CA GLU A 152 -17.11 -36.21 13.00
C GLU A 152 -16.68 -35.24 14.10
N PHE A 153 -16.52 -35.78 15.30
CA PHE A 153 -16.07 -35.05 16.48
C PHE A 153 -14.74 -35.65 16.95
N TYR A 154 -13.80 -34.79 17.30
CA TYR A 154 -12.48 -35.19 17.76
C TYR A 154 -12.20 -34.60 19.13
N ALA A 155 -11.47 -35.35 19.96
CA ALA A 155 -10.90 -34.82 21.19
C ALA A 155 -9.68 -33.94 20.87
N GLU A 156 -9.39 -32.98 21.75
CA GLU A 156 -8.28 -32.03 21.58
C GLU A 156 -6.95 -32.71 21.20
N GLY A 157 -6.34 -32.23 20.11
CA GLY A 157 -5.09 -32.78 19.55
C GLY A 157 -5.21 -34.16 18.88
N LYS A 158 -6.40 -34.76 18.83
CA LYS A 158 -6.67 -36.07 18.18
C LYS A 158 -7.34 -35.95 16.81
N GLY A 159 -7.76 -34.74 16.43
CA GLY A 159 -8.32 -34.47 15.12
C GLY A 159 -7.28 -34.55 13.98
N PRO A 160 -7.76 -34.49 12.73
CA PRO A 160 -6.91 -34.32 11.56
C PRO A 160 -6.10 -33.03 11.67
N THR A 161 -5.01 -32.96 10.91
CA THR A 161 -4.28 -31.70 10.76
C THR A 161 -5.05 -30.71 9.89
N ASN A 162 -4.74 -29.42 9.99
CA ASN A 162 -5.30 -28.41 9.09
C ASN A 162 -5.03 -28.72 7.62
N ALA A 163 -3.86 -29.29 7.31
CA ALA A 163 -3.54 -29.80 5.98
C ALA A 163 -4.52 -30.89 5.55
N ASP A 164 -4.76 -31.91 6.38
CA ASP A 164 -5.70 -32.99 6.06
C ASP A 164 -7.12 -32.45 5.80
N VAL A 165 -7.60 -31.51 6.62
CA VAL A 165 -8.93 -30.90 6.43
C VAL A 165 -9.02 -30.09 5.15
N PHE A 166 -7.95 -29.38 4.80
CA PHE A 166 -7.85 -28.68 3.52
C PHE A 166 -7.96 -29.66 2.34
N GLU A 167 -7.21 -30.76 2.37
CA GLU A 167 -7.22 -31.76 1.29
C GLU A 167 -8.59 -32.44 1.16
N LEU A 168 -9.24 -32.75 2.30
CA LEU A 168 -10.60 -33.30 2.34
C LEU A 168 -11.67 -32.33 1.79
N ARG A 169 -11.40 -31.02 1.83
CA ARG A 169 -12.31 -29.98 1.35
C ARG A 169 -12.12 -29.70 -0.13
N TYR A 170 -10.88 -29.48 -0.55
CA TYR A 170 -10.56 -28.97 -1.89
C TYR A 170 -10.10 -30.06 -2.87
N GLY A 171 -9.70 -31.23 -2.38
CA GLY A 171 -9.21 -32.33 -3.21
C GLY A 171 -7.86 -32.04 -3.89
N GLU A 172 -7.14 -31.03 -3.43
CA GLU A 172 -5.77 -30.71 -3.83
C GLU A 172 -4.85 -30.81 -2.61
N THR A 173 -3.57 -31.09 -2.82
CA THR A 173 -2.63 -31.26 -1.71
C THR A 173 -2.34 -29.93 -1.04
N TYR A 174 -2.27 -29.93 0.29
CA TYR A 174 -1.96 -28.72 1.05
C TYR A 174 -0.56 -28.21 0.70
N GLU A 175 0.42 -29.10 0.53
CA GLU A 175 1.77 -28.74 0.08
C GLU A 175 1.75 -28.02 -1.28
N GLY A 176 0.90 -28.48 -2.21
CA GLY A 176 0.73 -27.85 -3.52
C GLY A 176 0.18 -26.42 -3.40
N PHE A 177 -0.82 -26.24 -2.55
CA PHE A 177 -1.37 -24.92 -2.23
C PHE A 177 -0.32 -24.00 -1.61
N VAL A 178 0.43 -24.46 -0.60
CA VAL A 178 1.49 -23.66 0.05
C VAL A 178 2.53 -23.22 -0.97
N ARG A 179 2.99 -24.13 -1.84
CA ARG A 179 3.97 -23.81 -2.88
C ARG A 179 3.45 -22.74 -3.85
N GLU A 180 2.19 -22.81 -4.26
CA GLU A 180 1.56 -21.80 -5.12
C GLU A 180 1.50 -20.44 -4.42
N GLN A 181 1.08 -20.39 -3.15
CA GLN A 181 1.02 -19.15 -2.39
C GLN A 181 2.41 -18.52 -2.17
N VAL A 182 3.41 -19.33 -1.81
CA VAL A 182 4.78 -18.87 -1.59
C VAL A 182 5.41 -18.35 -2.89
N GLN A 183 5.16 -19.02 -4.02
CA GLN A 183 5.68 -18.57 -5.30
C GLN A 183 5.05 -17.24 -5.73
N ASN A 184 3.73 -17.10 -5.61
CA ASN A 184 3.04 -15.84 -5.89
C ASN A 184 3.58 -14.70 -5.01
N HIS A 185 3.80 -14.97 -3.71
CA HIS A 185 4.37 -14.00 -2.78
C HIS A 185 5.80 -13.62 -3.13
N ARG A 186 6.63 -14.59 -3.55
CA ARG A 186 8.01 -14.32 -3.98
C ARG A 186 8.07 -13.38 -5.19
N ASP A 187 7.18 -13.56 -6.16
CA ASP A 187 7.13 -12.71 -7.35
C ASP A 187 6.71 -11.27 -6.99
N HIS A 188 5.74 -11.12 -6.07
CA HIS A 188 5.35 -9.82 -5.52
C HIS A 188 6.48 -9.16 -4.72
N TYR A 189 7.09 -9.90 -3.79
CA TYR A 189 8.19 -9.43 -2.96
C TYR A 189 9.37 -8.93 -3.80
N LEU A 190 9.75 -9.66 -4.87
CA LEU A 190 10.81 -9.22 -5.78
C LEU A 190 10.43 -7.92 -6.52
N THR A 191 9.19 -7.82 -6.98
CA THR A 191 8.69 -6.63 -7.68
C THR A 191 8.74 -5.40 -6.76
N ASP A 192 8.33 -5.56 -5.50
CA ASP A 192 8.38 -4.49 -4.51
C ASP A 192 9.81 -4.07 -4.17
N GLN A 193 10.74 -5.03 -4.07
CA GLN A 193 12.16 -4.73 -3.89
C GLN A 193 12.75 -3.94 -5.08
N ILE A 194 12.43 -4.32 -6.32
CA ILE A 194 12.85 -3.59 -7.51
C ILE A 194 12.28 -2.17 -7.50
N ASN A 195 10.99 -2.02 -7.20
CA ASN A 195 10.34 -0.71 -7.13
C ASN A 195 10.95 0.18 -6.03
N ALA A 196 11.25 -0.40 -4.86
CA ALA A 196 11.90 0.30 -3.76
C ALA A 196 13.32 0.76 -4.14
N GLU A 197 14.10 -0.10 -4.81
CA GLU A 197 15.43 0.25 -5.30
C GLU A 197 15.37 1.34 -6.38
N GLU A 198 14.43 1.24 -7.34
CA GLU A 198 14.22 2.29 -8.34
C GLU A 198 13.85 3.62 -7.69
N ASN A 199 12.94 3.60 -6.71
CA ASN A 199 12.56 4.80 -5.96
C ASN A 199 13.75 5.39 -5.21
N TYR A 200 14.57 4.56 -4.57
CA TYR A 200 15.79 4.98 -3.89
C TYR A 200 16.79 5.61 -4.88
N ARG A 201 17.03 4.97 -6.02
CA ARG A 201 17.90 5.51 -7.08
C ARG A 201 17.37 6.84 -7.63
N ARG A 202 16.05 6.95 -7.89
CA ARG A 202 15.41 8.20 -8.32
C ARG A 202 15.59 9.31 -7.29
N LYS A 203 15.38 9.00 -6.00
CA LYS A 203 15.60 9.92 -4.89
C LYS A 203 17.06 10.37 -4.82
N LEU A 204 18.00 9.44 -4.89
CA LEU A 204 19.44 9.76 -4.86
C LEU A 204 19.84 10.68 -6.02
N MET A 205 19.38 10.40 -7.24
CA MET A 205 19.65 11.25 -8.41
C MET A 205 19.02 12.63 -8.28
N PHE A 206 17.82 12.72 -7.72
CA PHE A 206 17.17 13.99 -7.41
C PHE A 206 17.96 14.77 -6.36
N GLU A 207 18.44 14.12 -5.31
CA GLU A 207 19.25 14.74 -4.24
C GLU A 207 20.65 15.18 -4.71
N GLN A 208 21.23 14.47 -5.67
CA GLN A 208 22.53 14.79 -6.28
C GLN A 208 22.45 15.83 -7.41
N THR A 209 21.26 16.34 -7.74
CA THR A 209 21.11 17.34 -8.80
C THR A 209 21.80 18.66 -8.38
N PRO A 210 22.76 19.19 -9.16
CA PRO A 210 23.42 20.46 -8.86
C PRO A 210 22.44 21.63 -8.85
N GLN A 211 22.56 22.51 -7.86
CA GLN A 211 21.75 23.71 -7.71
C GLN A 211 22.58 24.94 -8.13
N THR A 212 22.35 25.42 -9.35
CA THR A 212 23.09 26.53 -9.95
C THR A 212 22.72 27.89 -9.37
N SER A 213 21.58 28.00 -8.69
CA SER A 213 21.22 29.19 -7.93
C SER A 213 20.69 28.81 -6.54
N VAL A 214 21.17 29.49 -5.51
CA VAL A 214 20.71 29.33 -4.13
C VAL A 214 20.22 30.68 -3.63
N PHE A 215 19.04 30.69 -3.02
CA PHE A 215 18.39 31.88 -2.51
C PHE A 215 18.34 31.84 -0.99
N SER A 216 18.77 32.92 -0.35
CA SER A 216 18.70 33.09 1.09
C SER A 216 17.90 34.34 1.46
N VAL A 217 17.30 34.30 2.65
CA VAL A 217 16.64 35.43 3.31
C VAL A 217 17.29 35.58 4.68
N ASP A 218 17.91 36.73 4.94
CA ASP A 218 18.65 37.01 6.19
C ASP A 218 19.68 35.92 6.55
N GLY A 219 20.40 35.43 5.53
CA GLY A 219 21.43 34.40 5.68
C GLY A 219 20.92 32.95 5.74
N ARG A 220 19.59 32.73 5.76
CA ARG A 220 19.00 31.38 5.74
C ARG A 220 18.58 30.97 4.35
N VAL A 221 18.98 29.78 3.93
CA VAL A 221 18.60 29.25 2.61
C VAL A 221 17.12 28.89 2.60
N VAL A 222 16.36 29.48 1.68
CA VAL A 222 14.90 29.28 1.57
C VAL A 222 14.49 28.56 0.29
N ALA A 223 15.30 28.65 -0.76
CA ALA A 223 15.04 28.01 -2.04
C ALA A 223 16.34 27.75 -2.80
N SER A 224 16.27 26.86 -3.79
CA SER A 224 17.35 26.67 -4.75
C SER A 224 16.81 26.27 -6.11
N ARG A 225 17.62 26.42 -7.16
CA ARG A 225 17.23 26.17 -8.55
C ARG A 225 18.34 25.42 -9.28
N ASP A 226 17.95 24.45 -10.09
CA ASP A 226 18.86 23.72 -10.96
C ASP A 226 19.02 24.38 -12.36
N GLU A 227 19.94 23.84 -13.17
CA GLU A 227 20.20 24.34 -14.52
C GLU A 227 18.96 24.27 -15.46
N LYS A 228 18.01 23.39 -15.15
CA LYS A 228 16.79 23.16 -15.93
C LYS A 228 15.65 24.08 -15.50
N GLY A 229 15.88 24.92 -14.49
CA GLY A 229 14.91 25.87 -13.96
C GLY A 229 13.94 25.27 -12.96
N PHE A 230 14.16 24.05 -12.47
CA PHE A 230 13.38 23.53 -11.36
C PHE A 230 13.81 24.23 -10.07
N VAL A 231 12.85 24.87 -9.41
CA VAL A 231 13.05 25.51 -8.10
C VAL A 231 12.60 24.54 -7.00
N ASP A 232 13.53 24.14 -6.13
CA ASP A 232 13.25 23.46 -4.87
C ASP A 232 12.93 24.51 -3.80
N VAL A 233 11.66 24.55 -3.40
CA VAL A 233 11.10 25.45 -2.40
C VAL A 233 10.15 24.67 -1.50
N GLY A 234 10.21 24.92 -0.20
CA GLY A 234 9.45 24.11 0.76
C GLY A 234 9.51 24.66 2.18
N GLN A 235 9.68 23.76 3.15
CA GLN A 235 9.60 24.08 4.58
C GLN A 235 10.47 25.24 5.04
N PRO A 236 11.74 25.41 4.61
CA PRO A 236 12.56 26.54 5.05
C PRO A 236 11.94 27.91 4.71
N LEU A 237 11.41 28.08 3.50
CA LEU A 237 10.70 29.30 3.10
C LEU A 237 9.43 29.52 3.90
N LEU A 238 8.66 28.44 4.15
CA LEU A 238 7.42 28.51 4.92
C LEU A 238 7.68 28.89 6.38
N ALA A 239 8.76 28.37 6.97
CA ALA A 239 9.18 28.72 8.32
C ALA A 239 9.57 30.19 8.44
N GLU A 240 10.31 30.72 7.46
CA GLU A 240 10.65 32.16 7.40
C GLU A 240 9.41 33.04 7.20
N ALA A 241 8.48 32.63 6.35
CA ALA A 241 7.22 33.34 6.14
C ALA A 241 6.39 33.40 7.43
N ASP A 242 6.24 32.26 8.12
CA ASP A 242 5.51 32.18 9.39
C ASP A 242 6.16 33.02 10.48
N ALA A 243 7.49 32.97 10.61
CA ALA A 243 8.24 33.74 11.61
C ALA A 243 8.04 35.25 11.45
N ARG A 244 7.81 35.73 10.21
CA ARG A 244 7.53 37.13 9.89
C ARG A 244 6.04 37.48 9.85
N GLY A 245 5.16 36.50 10.08
CA GLY A 245 3.71 36.69 10.01
C GLY A 245 3.20 36.99 8.60
N ILE A 246 3.91 36.51 7.56
CA ILE A 246 3.52 36.68 6.17
C ILE A 246 2.36 35.72 5.85
N GLU A 247 1.29 36.25 5.25
CA GLU A 247 0.13 35.44 4.86
C GLU A 247 0.50 34.44 3.77
N ARG A 248 0.16 33.15 3.95
CA ARG A 248 0.52 32.07 3.01
C ARG A 248 0.08 32.34 1.57
N GLU A 249 -1.05 33.00 1.36
CA GLU A 249 -1.54 33.36 0.02
C GLU A 249 -0.59 34.27 -0.77
N THR A 250 0.23 35.09 -0.10
CA THR A 250 1.24 35.92 -0.80
C THR A 250 2.38 35.09 -1.37
N LEU A 251 2.58 33.86 -0.89
CA LEU A 251 3.64 32.97 -1.34
C LEU A 251 3.28 32.24 -2.65
N LYS A 252 2.02 32.32 -3.10
CA LYS A 252 1.49 31.54 -4.22
C LYS A 252 2.36 31.55 -5.48
N GLU A 253 2.89 32.71 -5.86
CA GLU A 253 3.72 32.84 -7.07
C GLU A 253 5.13 32.25 -6.91
N LEU A 254 5.63 32.13 -5.68
CA LEU A 254 6.90 31.44 -5.37
C LEU A 254 6.75 29.92 -5.55
N PHE A 255 5.56 29.38 -5.33
CA PHE A 255 5.25 27.95 -5.52
C PHE A 255 4.70 27.59 -6.91
N ARG A 256 4.66 28.55 -7.84
CA ARG A 256 4.27 28.30 -9.23
C ARG A 256 5.43 27.69 -10.01
N TYR A 257 5.20 26.55 -10.66
CA TYR A 257 6.18 25.92 -11.53
C TYR A 257 6.34 26.72 -12.82
N SER A 258 7.47 27.38 -12.98
CA SER A 258 7.80 28.25 -14.12
C SER A 258 9.30 28.07 -14.46
N PRO A 259 9.69 27.00 -15.16
CA PRO A 259 11.10 26.67 -15.42
C PRO A 259 11.81 27.73 -16.28
N GLU A 260 11.06 28.46 -17.10
CA GLU A 260 11.53 29.60 -17.88
C GLU A 260 11.92 30.83 -17.04
N ARG A 261 11.50 30.88 -15.76
CA ARG A 261 11.81 32.00 -14.87
C ARG A 261 13.31 32.05 -14.59
N SER A 262 13.91 33.23 -14.77
CA SER A 262 15.31 33.45 -14.45
C SER A 262 15.55 33.45 -12.93
N PRO A 263 16.78 33.16 -12.47
CA PRO A 263 17.12 33.31 -11.06
C PRO A 263 16.83 34.71 -10.52
N GLU A 264 17.11 35.75 -11.31
CA GLU A 264 16.91 37.15 -10.94
C GLU A 264 15.42 37.49 -10.80
N ASP A 265 14.56 36.98 -11.69
CA ASP A 265 13.10 37.14 -11.58
C ASP A 265 12.55 36.45 -10.33
N TYR A 266 13.08 35.27 -9.99
CA TYR A 266 12.71 34.57 -8.76
C TYR A 266 13.17 35.33 -7.51
N GLN A 267 14.38 35.89 -7.53
CA GLN A 267 14.89 36.75 -6.46
C GLN A 267 14.00 38.01 -6.29
N ALA A 268 13.50 38.59 -7.39
CA ALA A 268 12.59 39.72 -7.33
C ALA A 268 11.25 39.36 -6.65
N LEU A 269 10.71 38.17 -6.89
CA LEU A 269 9.52 37.67 -6.18
C LEU A 269 9.79 37.49 -4.68
N LEU A 270 10.95 36.94 -4.32
CA LEU A 270 11.35 36.83 -2.92
C LEU A 270 11.46 38.22 -2.27
N ASN A 271 12.08 39.19 -2.94
CA ASN A 271 12.18 40.57 -2.43
C ASN A 271 10.80 41.22 -2.26
N GLN A 272 9.83 40.95 -3.14
CA GLN A 272 8.46 41.46 -3.00
C GLN A 272 7.76 40.93 -1.74
N VAL A 273 8.09 39.71 -1.32
CA VAL A 273 7.47 39.05 -0.17
C VAL A 273 8.23 39.35 1.13
N PHE A 274 9.55 39.25 1.12
CA PHE A 274 10.41 39.32 2.31
C PHE A 274 11.08 40.68 2.52
N GLY A 275 11.10 41.54 1.51
CA GLY A 275 11.76 42.84 1.56
C GLY A 275 13.28 42.73 1.39
N ASP A 276 14.01 43.61 2.08
CA ASP A 276 15.47 43.61 2.09
C ASP A 276 16.02 42.32 2.76
N GLY A 277 17.26 41.94 2.44
CA GLY A 277 17.91 40.75 3.01
C GLY A 277 17.82 39.48 2.15
N VAL A 278 17.23 39.57 0.96
CA VAL A 278 17.23 38.48 -0.03
C VAL A 278 18.55 38.46 -0.81
N GLU A 279 19.26 37.35 -0.74
CA GLU A 279 20.52 37.15 -1.47
C GLU A 279 20.37 36.04 -2.51
N LEU A 280 21.12 36.17 -3.60
CA LEU A 280 21.20 35.20 -4.68
C LEU A 280 22.68 34.83 -4.88
N ASN A 281 22.99 33.56 -4.67
CA ASN A 281 24.28 32.97 -4.98
C ASN A 281 24.17 32.11 -6.23
N ASN A 282 24.91 32.47 -7.27
CA ASN A 282 24.96 31.74 -8.54
C ASN A 282 26.26 30.92 -8.62
N TYR A 283 26.14 29.71 -9.16
CA TYR A 283 27.23 28.75 -9.30
C TYR A 283 27.27 28.19 -10.72
N ASP A 284 28.49 27.94 -11.21
CA ASP A 284 28.68 27.08 -12.38
C ASP A 284 28.29 25.65 -12.04
N ALA A 285 27.73 24.91 -13.02
CA ALA A 285 27.22 23.55 -12.80
C ALA A 285 28.26 22.58 -12.21
N THR A 286 29.56 22.79 -12.46
CA THR A 286 30.64 21.94 -11.93
C THR A 286 31.07 22.29 -10.50
N ALA A 287 30.67 23.45 -9.97
CA ALA A 287 30.99 23.93 -8.63
C ALA A 287 29.73 24.16 -7.77
N ALA A 288 28.55 23.94 -8.34
CA ALA A 288 27.27 24.07 -7.67
C ALA A 288 27.10 23.00 -6.59
N PRO A 289 26.58 23.36 -5.40
CA PRO A 289 26.21 22.39 -4.39
C PRO A 289 25.07 21.49 -4.91
N THR A 290 25.02 20.26 -4.42
CA THR A 290 23.91 19.35 -4.66
C THR A 290 22.67 19.79 -3.89
N ARG A 291 21.49 19.37 -4.34
CA ARG A 291 20.23 19.64 -3.63
C ARG A 291 20.27 19.14 -2.18
N ALA A 292 20.92 18.00 -1.91
CA ALA A 292 21.12 17.48 -0.57
C ALA A 292 21.94 18.45 0.31
N GLU A 293 23.08 18.93 -0.18
CA GLU A 293 23.93 19.87 0.54
C GLU A 293 23.21 21.20 0.81
N VAL A 294 22.44 21.70 -0.16
CA VAL A 294 21.64 22.92 0.02
C VAL A 294 20.57 22.72 1.10
N ARG A 295 19.93 21.55 1.16
CA ARG A 295 18.95 21.24 2.21
C ARG A 295 19.60 21.21 3.59
N GLU A 296 20.78 20.62 3.72
CA GLU A 296 21.54 20.61 4.98
C GLU A 296 21.93 22.02 5.42
N LEU A 297 22.30 22.90 4.48
CA LEU A 297 22.52 24.33 4.76
C LEU A 297 21.23 25.03 5.22
N ALA A 298 20.08 24.69 4.65
CA ALA A 298 18.79 25.24 5.06
C ALA A 298 18.32 24.77 6.45
N GLU A 299 18.81 23.63 6.93
CA GLU A 299 18.50 23.09 8.26
C GLU A 299 19.44 23.61 9.36
N THR A 300 20.62 24.12 8.99
CA THR A 300 21.68 24.51 9.93
C THR A 300 21.87 26.02 10.13
N GLY A 301 21.24 26.86 9.30
CA GLY A 301 21.21 28.33 9.45
C GLY A 301 19.98 28.85 10.19
#